data_AF-A0A2E0UDB5-F1
#
_entry.id   AF-A0A2E0UDB5-F1
#
_cell.length_a   1.000
_cell.length_b   1.000
_cell.length_c   1.000
_cell.angle_alpha   90.00
_cell.angle_beta   90.00
_cell.angle_gamma   90.00
#
_symmetry.space_group_name_H-M   'P 1'
#
loop_
_entity.id
_entity.type
_entity.pdbx_description
1 polymer ?
#
loop_
_entity_poly.entity_id
_entity_poly.type
_entity_poly.pdbx_seq_one_letter_code
_entity_poly.pdbx_strand_id
1 'polypeptide(L)'
;MEAAFFDLDKTIIARPSLAAYGPVLRKAGYLSATTTLRAIWGQLLFRFSGTSESSMERIRKTALKLAAGWEQEGLRRLANEHLTNVIEPIVFDEALEVLDLHREAGRLLVLVSASPAEIVEPLANHLGVDEYVATTATIDVDGRYTGDVELYVHGSVKAEAIENLAEKRNLDLSKSWAYSDSVSDIPMLESVGFPVAVNPDRNLRREAELREWPILEFDNPIALGDRIHIERNQVIILILSISAFIGLGLLIRKMFGRDKN
;
A
#
# COMPACT_ATOMS: atom_id res chain seq x y z
N MET A 1 -10.65 11.06 15.55
CA MET A 1 -10.93 11.03 14.10
C MET A 1 -10.69 9.61 13.61
N GLU A 2 -11.38 9.13 12.58
CA GLU A 2 -11.17 7.77 12.03
C GLU A 2 -10.30 7.85 10.77
N ALA A 3 -9.61 6.77 10.44
CA ALA A 3 -8.79 6.68 9.24
C ALA A 3 -8.95 5.33 8.52
N ALA A 4 -8.58 5.31 7.25
CA ALA A 4 -8.42 4.09 6.47
C ALA A 4 -7.03 4.07 5.84
N PHE A 5 -6.26 3.05 6.19
CA PHE A 5 -4.87 2.84 5.78
C PHE A 5 -4.83 1.78 4.68
N PHE A 6 -4.17 2.08 3.57
CA PHE A 6 -4.10 1.18 2.43
C PHE A 6 -2.65 0.90 2.09
N ASP A 7 -2.27 -0.38 2.05
CA ASP A 7 -1.12 -0.76 1.26
C ASP A 7 -1.37 -0.44 -0.23
N LEU A 8 -0.30 -0.30 -1.00
CA LEU A 8 -0.36 0.05 -2.40
C LEU A 8 -0.31 -1.17 -3.31
N ASP A 9 0.82 -1.88 -3.29
CA ASP A 9 1.15 -2.89 -4.29
C ASP A 9 0.27 -4.13 -4.08
N LYS A 10 -0.43 -4.59 -5.11
CA LYS A 10 -1.42 -5.70 -5.06
C LYS A 10 -2.65 -5.46 -4.17
N THR A 11 -2.72 -4.32 -3.49
CA THR A 11 -3.87 -3.89 -2.70
C THR A 11 -4.72 -2.85 -3.45
N ILE A 12 -4.13 -1.69 -3.81
CA ILE A 12 -4.79 -0.68 -4.66
C ILE A 12 -4.50 -0.93 -6.14
N ILE A 13 -3.29 -1.41 -6.46
CA ILE A 13 -2.87 -1.68 -7.84
C ILE A 13 -2.58 -3.17 -8.06
N ALA A 14 -2.92 -3.74 -9.20
CA ALA A 14 -2.86 -5.17 -9.47
C ALA A 14 -1.45 -5.79 -9.58
N ARG A 15 -0.40 -4.97 -9.58
CA ARG A 15 1.00 -5.44 -9.67
C ARG A 15 1.94 -4.53 -8.88
N PRO A 16 3.13 -5.00 -8.49
CA PRO A 16 4.14 -4.15 -7.85
C PRO A 16 4.48 -2.92 -8.72
N SER A 17 4.33 -1.74 -8.15
CA SER A 17 4.54 -0.45 -8.81
C SER A 17 5.97 -0.30 -9.34
N LEU A 18 6.99 -0.66 -8.56
CA LEU A 18 8.39 -0.62 -9.03
C LEU A 18 8.60 -1.50 -10.28
N ALA A 19 7.92 -2.64 -10.36
CA ALA A 19 7.95 -3.50 -11.54
C ALA A 19 7.21 -2.87 -12.72
N ALA A 20 6.07 -2.21 -12.48
CA ALA A 20 5.30 -1.50 -13.49
C ALA A 20 6.11 -0.36 -14.14
N TYR A 21 6.89 0.39 -13.37
CA TYR A 21 7.76 1.48 -13.88
C TYR A 21 9.05 0.99 -14.56
N GLY A 22 9.40 -0.30 -14.46
CA GLY A 22 10.63 -0.85 -15.03
C GLY A 22 10.87 -0.51 -16.52
N PRO A 23 9.90 -0.69 -17.43
CA PRO A 23 10.04 -0.32 -18.83
C PRO A 23 10.30 1.18 -19.06
N VAL A 24 9.68 2.03 -18.24
CA VAL A 24 9.82 3.50 -18.31
C VAL A 24 11.20 3.93 -17.85
N LEU A 25 11.66 3.41 -16.70
CA LEU A 25 13.02 3.65 -16.19
C LEU A 25 14.10 3.24 -17.18
N ARG A 26 13.89 2.13 -17.89
CA ARG A 26 14.80 1.68 -18.95
C ARG A 26 14.81 2.63 -20.15
N LYS A 27 13.65 3.11 -20.58
CA LYS A 27 13.53 4.05 -21.72
C LYS A 27 14.17 5.40 -21.40
N ALA A 28 14.05 5.87 -20.15
CA ALA A 28 14.65 7.10 -19.67
C ALA A 28 16.17 7.01 -19.41
N GLY A 29 16.79 5.83 -19.59
CA GLY A 29 18.23 5.64 -19.46
C GLY A 29 18.72 5.37 -18.04
N TYR A 30 17.84 5.39 -17.03
CA TYR A 30 18.17 5.04 -15.65
C TYR A 30 18.67 3.58 -15.54
N LEU A 31 18.07 2.67 -16.30
CA LEU A 31 18.49 1.26 -16.38
C LEU A 31 19.37 1.00 -17.60
N SER A 32 20.49 1.73 -17.69
CA SER A 32 21.32 1.74 -18.89
C SER A 32 21.82 0.35 -19.32
N ALA A 33 21.98 0.23 -20.63
CA ALA A 33 21.99 -0.98 -21.45
C ALA A 33 23.25 -1.89 -21.32
N THR A 34 23.93 -1.95 -20.18
CA THR A 34 24.92 -3.01 -20.00
C THR A 34 24.19 -4.34 -19.77
N THR A 35 24.66 -5.42 -20.40
CA THR A 35 24.07 -6.76 -20.24
C THR A 35 23.99 -7.16 -18.76
N THR A 36 24.95 -6.71 -17.95
CA THR A 36 24.99 -6.89 -16.50
C THR A 36 23.85 -6.19 -15.77
N LEU A 37 23.61 -4.89 -16.03
CA LEU A 37 22.50 -4.17 -15.40
C LEU A 37 21.14 -4.72 -15.81
N ARG A 38 20.97 -5.10 -17.10
CA ARG A 38 19.75 -5.75 -17.56
C ARG A 38 19.52 -7.12 -16.91
N ALA A 39 20.58 -7.91 -16.75
CA ALA A 39 20.51 -9.22 -16.09
C ALA A 39 20.19 -9.09 -14.60
N ILE A 40 20.82 -8.13 -13.92
CA ILE A 40 20.51 -7.79 -12.52
C ILE A 40 19.05 -7.38 -12.42
N TRP A 41 18.58 -6.43 -13.24
CA TRP A 41 17.19 -5.96 -13.17
C TRP A 41 16.17 -7.04 -13.50
N GLY A 42 16.42 -7.87 -14.52
CA GLY A 42 15.59 -9.03 -14.82
C GLY A 42 15.52 -10.02 -13.66
N GLN A 43 16.65 -10.24 -12.97
CA GLN A 43 16.68 -11.05 -11.76
C GLN A 43 15.94 -10.41 -10.58
N LEU A 44 16.01 -9.08 -10.43
CA LEU A 44 15.22 -8.37 -9.41
C LEU A 44 13.72 -8.57 -9.67
N LEU A 45 13.24 -8.29 -10.89
CA LEU A 45 11.83 -8.45 -11.28
C LEU A 45 11.32 -9.89 -11.13
N PHE A 46 12.09 -10.89 -11.56
CA PHE A 46 11.72 -12.31 -11.40
C PHE A 46 11.60 -12.73 -9.94
N ARG A 47 12.36 -12.11 -9.04
CA ARG A 47 12.33 -12.46 -7.61
C ARG A 47 11.24 -11.72 -6.83
N PHE A 48 10.74 -10.59 -7.35
CA PHE A 48 9.55 -9.95 -6.82
C PHE A 48 8.29 -10.84 -6.94
N SER A 49 8.28 -11.85 -7.81
CA SER A 49 7.13 -12.76 -7.99
C SER A 49 7.11 -14.00 -7.08
N GLY A 50 7.92 -14.07 -6.00
CA GLY A 50 7.74 -15.13 -4.98
C GLY A 50 8.97 -15.50 -4.17
N THR A 51 9.57 -14.57 -3.42
CA THR A 51 10.78 -14.87 -2.64
C THR A 51 10.71 -14.45 -1.18
N SER A 52 11.56 -15.08 -0.36
CA SER A 52 11.72 -14.82 1.08
C SER A 52 12.08 -13.36 1.37
N GLU A 53 11.78 -12.92 2.59
CA GLU A 53 12.13 -11.58 3.11
C GLU A 53 13.62 -11.24 2.93
N SER A 54 14.51 -12.20 3.16
CA SER A 54 15.96 -12.06 2.94
C SER A 54 16.37 -11.85 1.48
N SER A 55 15.55 -12.32 0.52
CA SER A 55 15.74 -12.02 -0.90
C SER A 55 15.28 -10.60 -1.22
N MET A 56 14.17 -10.16 -0.62
CA MET A 56 13.64 -8.81 -0.81
C MET A 56 14.61 -7.73 -0.33
N GLU A 57 15.25 -7.96 0.83
CA GLU A 57 16.25 -7.03 1.36
C GLU A 57 17.47 -6.89 0.42
N ARG A 58 17.94 -8.00 -0.16
CA ARG A 58 19.05 -7.98 -1.15
C ARG A 58 18.65 -7.26 -2.43
N ILE A 59 17.42 -7.47 -2.88
CA ILE A 59 16.86 -6.82 -4.07
C ILE A 59 16.84 -5.31 -3.86
N ARG A 60 16.27 -4.87 -2.73
CA ARG A 60 16.23 -3.46 -2.34
C ARG A 60 17.62 -2.84 -2.26
N LYS A 61 18.56 -3.47 -1.54
CA LYS A 61 19.95 -3.00 -1.42
C LYS A 61 20.63 -2.87 -2.79
N THR A 62 20.35 -3.80 -3.71
CA THR A 62 20.88 -3.74 -5.07
C THR A 62 20.24 -2.59 -5.85
N ALA A 63 18.91 -2.45 -5.80
CA ALA A 63 18.19 -1.39 -6.49
C ALA A 63 18.64 0.01 -6.03
N LEU A 64 18.80 0.23 -4.73
CA LEU A 64 19.30 1.51 -4.20
C LEU A 64 20.72 1.81 -4.68
N LYS A 65 21.63 0.82 -4.64
CA LYS A 65 22.99 0.98 -5.18
C LYS A 65 23.00 1.31 -6.67
N LEU A 66 22.06 0.78 -7.44
CA LEU A 66 21.91 1.11 -8.86
C LEU A 66 21.38 2.53 -9.08
N ALA A 67 20.55 3.01 -8.15
CA ALA A 67 19.99 4.36 -8.18
C ALA A 67 21.00 5.44 -7.74
N ALA A 68 22.14 5.06 -7.15
CA ALA A 68 23.15 6.00 -6.68
C ALA A 68 23.58 6.98 -7.79
N GLY A 69 23.50 8.28 -7.50
CA GLY A 69 23.78 9.38 -8.41
C GLY A 69 22.62 9.83 -9.31
N TRP A 70 21.49 9.11 -9.34
CA TRP A 70 20.29 9.58 -10.05
C TRP A 70 19.70 10.81 -9.33
N GLU A 71 19.21 11.77 -10.12
CA GLU A 71 18.49 12.95 -9.61
C GLU A 71 17.09 12.52 -9.11
N GLN A 72 16.79 12.79 -7.84
CA GLN A 72 15.51 12.43 -7.22
C GLN A 72 14.33 13.08 -7.96
N GLU A 73 14.43 14.38 -8.22
CA GLU A 73 13.36 15.12 -8.89
C GLU A 73 13.15 14.63 -10.33
N GLY A 74 14.20 14.13 -10.99
CA GLY A 74 14.09 13.48 -12.28
C GLY A 74 13.24 12.20 -12.21
N LEU A 75 13.42 11.39 -11.17
CA LEU A 75 12.62 10.19 -10.94
C LEU A 75 11.15 10.55 -10.63
N ARG A 76 10.92 11.54 -9.76
CA ARG A 76 9.58 12.05 -9.43
C ARG A 76 8.84 12.55 -10.68
N ARG A 77 9.51 13.36 -11.52
CA ARG A 77 8.95 13.83 -12.80
C ARG A 77 8.58 12.66 -13.71
N LEU A 78 9.49 11.70 -13.88
CA LEU A 78 9.24 10.51 -14.70
C LEU A 78 8.05 9.68 -14.19
N ALA A 79 7.96 9.49 -12.87
CA ALA A 79 6.87 8.74 -12.26
C ALA A 79 5.52 9.42 -12.50
N ASN A 80 5.47 10.75 -12.33
CA ASN A 80 4.28 11.56 -12.55
C ASN A 80 3.85 11.59 -14.03
N GLU A 81 4.78 11.81 -14.96
CA GLU A 81 4.51 11.85 -16.41
C GLU A 81 3.94 10.53 -16.94
N HIS A 82 4.33 9.41 -16.33
CA HIS A 82 3.92 8.08 -16.77
C HIS A 82 2.82 7.46 -15.90
N LEU A 83 2.31 8.16 -14.88
CA LEU A 83 1.30 7.64 -13.97
C LEU A 83 0.07 7.11 -14.71
N THR A 84 -0.51 7.91 -15.61
CA THR A 84 -1.69 7.56 -16.40
C THR A 84 -1.50 6.36 -17.32
N ASN A 85 -0.28 6.16 -17.82
CA ASN A 85 0.00 5.09 -18.79
C ASN A 85 0.51 3.80 -18.14
N VAL A 86 1.00 3.89 -16.89
CA VAL A 86 1.64 2.77 -16.18
C VAL A 86 0.80 2.28 -15.02
N ILE A 87 0.27 3.21 -14.22
CA ILE A 87 -0.42 2.90 -12.97
C ILE A 87 -1.94 2.93 -13.14
N GLU A 88 -2.53 3.94 -13.76
CA GLU A 88 -3.99 4.00 -13.90
C GLU A 88 -4.61 2.73 -14.49
N PRO A 89 -4.04 2.05 -15.52
CA PRO A 89 -4.64 0.85 -16.12
C PRO A 89 -4.57 -0.40 -15.22
N ILE A 90 -3.90 -0.29 -14.07
CA ILE A 90 -3.70 -1.39 -13.14
C ILE A 90 -4.27 -1.08 -11.76
N VAL A 91 -4.98 0.03 -11.57
CA VAL A 91 -5.73 0.28 -10.34
C VAL A 91 -6.97 -0.62 -10.35
N PHE A 92 -7.28 -1.26 -9.21
CA PHE A 92 -8.52 -1.99 -9.05
C PHE A 92 -9.70 -1.02 -8.93
N ASP A 93 -10.77 -1.23 -9.69
CA ASP A 93 -11.98 -0.41 -9.55
C ASP A 93 -12.55 -0.55 -8.13
N GLU A 94 -12.53 -1.77 -7.61
CA GLU A 94 -13.02 -2.11 -6.28
C GLU A 94 -12.22 -1.37 -5.19
N ALA A 95 -10.92 -1.16 -5.39
CA ALA A 95 -10.11 -0.36 -4.48
C ALA A 95 -10.54 1.11 -4.47
N LEU A 96 -10.92 1.65 -5.64
CA LEU A 96 -11.45 3.01 -5.75
C LEU A 96 -12.82 3.13 -5.07
N GLU A 97 -13.68 2.13 -5.20
CA GLU A 97 -14.96 2.10 -4.48
C GLU A 97 -14.74 2.12 -2.96
N VAL A 98 -13.81 1.31 -2.45
CA VAL A 98 -13.48 1.31 -1.02
C VAL A 98 -12.98 2.69 -0.58
N LEU A 99 -12.07 3.31 -1.33
CA LEU A 99 -11.60 4.68 -1.05
C LEU A 99 -12.75 5.69 -1.01
N ASP A 100 -13.66 5.64 -2.00
CA ASP A 100 -14.82 6.51 -2.10
C ASP A 100 -15.75 6.34 -0.88
N LEU A 101 -15.98 5.11 -0.42
CA LEU A 101 -16.77 4.83 0.79
C LEU A 101 -16.16 5.40 2.07
N HIS A 102 -14.83 5.28 2.25
CA HIS A 102 -14.18 5.89 3.41
C HIS A 102 -14.19 7.42 3.33
N ARG A 103 -14.07 7.98 2.12
CA ARG A 103 -14.17 9.43 1.89
C ARG A 103 -15.56 9.96 2.25
N GLU A 104 -16.62 9.29 1.78
CA GLU A 104 -18.00 9.64 2.10
C GLU A 104 -18.30 9.54 3.61
N ALA A 105 -17.64 8.62 4.31
CA ALA A 105 -17.72 8.49 5.76
C ALA A 105 -16.88 9.54 6.52
N GLY A 106 -16.19 10.45 5.82
CA GLY A 106 -15.39 11.52 6.43
C GLY A 106 -14.12 11.04 7.13
N ARG A 107 -13.56 9.91 6.69
CA ARG A 107 -12.35 9.32 7.27
C ARG A 107 -11.11 9.83 6.55
N LEU A 108 -10.02 9.93 7.30
CA LEU A 108 -8.70 10.24 6.73
C LEU A 108 -8.22 9.07 5.86
N LEU A 109 -7.92 9.32 4.60
CA LEU A 109 -7.39 8.31 3.67
C LEU A 109 -5.87 8.38 3.67
N VAL A 110 -5.22 7.25 3.94
CA VAL A 110 -3.76 7.19 4.07
C VAL A 110 -3.20 6.02 3.27
N LEU A 111 -2.24 6.28 2.37
CA LEU A 111 -1.44 5.22 1.75
C LEU A 111 -0.24 4.86 2.63
N VAL A 112 0.05 3.57 2.82
CA VAL A 112 1.18 3.08 3.62
C VAL A 112 1.93 2.00 2.82
N SER A 113 3.01 2.39 2.15
CA SER A 113 3.65 1.56 1.12
C SER A 113 5.15 1.38 1.33
N ALA A 114 5.64 0.18 1.02
CA ALA A 114 7.08 -0.09 0.95
C ALA A 114 7.74 0.49 -0.31
N SER A 115 6.95 0.98 -1.27
CA SER A 115 7.46 1.56 -2.51
C SER A 115 8.03 2.97 -2.31
N PRO A 116 8.91 3.45 -3.21
CA PRO A 116 9.54 4.76 -3.09
C PRO A 116 8.53 5.90 -3.09
N ALA A 117 8.80 6.93 -2.29
CA ALA A 117 7.97 8.13 -2.20
C ALA A 117 7.74 8.79 -3.57
N GLU A 118 8.70 8.76 -4.48
CA GLU A 118 8.62 9.35 -5.82
C GLU A 118 7.58 8.67 -6.71
N ILE A 119 7.16 7.44 -6.37
CA ILE A 119 6.08 6.71 -7.02
C ILE A 119 4.76 6.86 -6.26
N VAL A 120 4.82 6.78 -4.93
CA VAL A 120 3.63 6.83 -4.06
C VAL A 120 3.00 8.22 -4.07
N GLU A 121 3.80 9.29 -4.02
CA GLU A 121 3.32 10.67 -3.95
C GLU A 121 2.49 11.09 -5.18
N PRO A 122 2.92 10.90 -6.44
CA PRO A 122 2.09 11.19 -7.60
C PRO A 122 0.76 10.44 -7.59
N LEU A 123 0.78 9.16 -7.21
CA LEU A 123 -0.42 8.34 -7.14
C LEU A 123 -1.35 8.81 -6.01
N ALA A 124 -0.81 9.12 -4.84
CA ALA A 124 -1.58 9.64 -3.71
C ALA A 124 -2.34 10.92 -4.11
N ASN A 125 -1.64 11.85 -4.75
CA ASN A 125 -2.23 13.08 -5.27
C ASN A 125 -3.31 12.80 -6.31
N HIS A 126 -3.09 11.84 -7.21
CA HIS A 126 -4.04 11.48 -8.25
C HIS A 126 -5.31 10.80 -7.70
N LEU A 127 -5.16 9.94 -6.68
CA LEU A 127 -6.29 9.29 -6.00
C LEU A 127 -7.03 10.22 -5.03
N GLY A 128 -6.47 11.40 -4.74
CA GLY A 128 -7.02 12.33 -3.76
C GLY A 128 -7.11 11.72 -2.37
N VAL A 129 -6.05 11.02 -1.94
CA VAL A 129 -5.89 10.62 -0.53
C VAL A 129 -5.29 11.77 0.27
N ASP A 130 -5.49 11.77 1.59
CA ASP A 130 -5.11 12.90 2.44
C ASP A 130 -3.63 12.86 2.84
N GLU A 131 -3.09 11.67 3.09
CA GLU A 131 -1.70 11.46 3.50
C GLU A 131 -1.10 10.19 2.88
N TYR A 132 0.23 10.11 2.88
CA TYR A 132 0.93 8.89 2.54
C TYR A 132 2.18 8.71 3.42
N VAL A 133 2.57 7.46 3.61
CA VAL A 133 3.84 7.04 4.20
C VAL A 133 4.50 6.08 3.21
N ALA A 134 5.72 6.42 2.78
CA ALA A 134 6.43 5.69 1.75
C ALA A 134 7.91 5.52 2.12
N THR A 135 8.59 4.58 1.47
CA THR A 135 10.04 4.40 1.63
C THR A 135 10.77 5.63 1.09
N THR A 136 11.69 6.19 1.88
CA THR A 136 12.55 7.30 1.47
C THR A 136 14.00 6.84 1.40
N ALA A 137 14.69 7.26 0.34
CA ALA A 137 16.11 7.01 0.16
C ALA A 137 16.92 8.21 0.66
N THR A 138 18.16 7.97 1.08
CA THR A 138 19.06 9.05 1.49
C THR A 138 19.48 9.86 0.28
N ILE A 139 19.36 11.18 0.38
CA ILE A 139 19.68 12.14 -0.68
C ILE A 139 20.89 12.99 -0.27
N ASP A 140 21.80 13.22 -1.21
CA ASP A 140 22.94 14.11 -1.01
C ASP A 140 22.56 15.59 -1.15
N VAL A 141 23.54 16.48 -0.92
CA VAL A 141 23.34 17.94 -1.00
C VAL A 141 22.97 18.44 -2.41
N ASP A 142 23.20 17.63 -3.45
CA ASP A 142 22.91 17.95 -4.85
C ASP A 142 21.56 17.36 -5.30
N GLY A 143 20.78 16.77 -4.40
CA GLY A 143 19.47 16.20 -4.71
C GLY A 143 19.55 14.83 -5.40
N ARG A 144 20.63 14.07 -5.17
CA ARG A 144 20.85 12.74 -5.78
C ARG A 144 20.84 11.62 -4.76
N TYR A 145 20.43 10.44 -5.17
CA TYR A 145 20.46 9.27 -4.29
C TYR A 145 21.90 8.89 -3.92
N THR A 146 22.14 8.62 -2.64
CA THR A 146 23.44 8.09 -2.17
C THR A 146 23.57 6.58 -2.39
N GLY A 147 22.44 5.90 -2.58
CA GLY A 147 22.33 4.44 -2.63
C GLY A 147 22.01 3.78 -1.28
N ASP A 148 21.72 4.59 -0.26
CA ASP A 148 21.23 4.14 1.04
C ASP A 148 19.74 4.47 1.23
N VAL A 149 19.14 3.84 2.25
CA VAL A 149 17.74 4.09 2.63
C VAL A 149 17.71 4.92 3.90
N GLU A 150 16.84 5.92 3.93
CA GLU A 150 16.57 6.71 5.14
C GLU A 150 15.46 6.03 5.96
N LEU A 151 14.34 5.71 5.31
CA LEU A 151 13.21 5.02 5.92
C LEU A 151 12.72 3.89 5.01
N TYR A 152 12.59 2.68 5.54
CA TYR A 152 12.05 1.53 4.82
C TYR A 152 10.70 1.10 5.41
N VAL A 153 9.60 1.43 4.73
CA VAL A 153 8.23 1.29 5.23
C VAL A 153 7.69 -0.11 4.95
N HIS A 154 8.21 -1.10 5.66
CA HIS A 154 7.85 -2.52 5.51
C HIS A 154 7.70 -3.20 6.87
N GLY A 155 6.81 -4.19 6.95
CA GLY A 155 6.63 -4.95 8.17
C GLY A 155 6.14 -4.08 9.33
N SER A 156 6.79 -4.21 10.50
CA SER A 156 6.46 -3.43 11.70
C SER A 156 6.58 -1.92 11.49
N VAL A 157 7.45 -1.46 10.58
CA VAL A 157 7.62 -0.03 10.31
C VAL A 157 6.33 0.60 9.77
N LYS A 158 5.49 -0.17 9.07
CA LYS A 158 4.15 0.30 8.66
C LYS A 158 3.25 0.56 9.86
N ALA A 159 3.25 -0.35 10.85
CA ALA A 159 2.48 -0.19 12.08
C ALA A 159 2.98 1.02 12.89
N GLU A 160 4.30 1.16 13.05
CA GLU A 160 4.92 2.31 13.72
C GLU A 160 4.54 3.63 13.03
N ALA A 161 4.51 3.67 11.71
CA ALA A 161 4.10 4.86 10.97
C ALA A 161 2.62 5.22 11.20
N ILE A 162 1.74 4.21 11.28
CA ILE A 162 0.32 4.39 11.60
C ILE A 162 0.14 4.91 13.02
N GLU A 163 0.85 4.34 13.99
CA GLU A 163 0.83 4.78 15.40
C GLU A 163 1.29 6.23 15.53
N ASN A 164 2.42 6.58 14.92
CA ASN A 164 2.94 7.96 14.91
C ASN A 164 1.95 8.93 14.26
N LEU A 165 1.31 8.54 13.16
CA LEU A 165 0.30 9.37 12.51
C LEU A 165 -0.96 9.51 13.37
N ALA A 166 -1.37 8.44 14.05
CA ALA A 166 -2.50 8.44 14.96
C ALA A 166 -2.29 9.41 16.13
N GLU A 167 -1.10 9.45 16.71
CA GLU A 167 -0.75 10.43 17.75
C GLU A 167 -0.81 11.85 17.20
N LYS A 168 -0.19 12.09 16.04
CA LYS A 168 -0.12 13.42 15.41
C LYS A 168 -1.50 13.98 15.03
N ARG A 169 -2.40 13.11 14.56
CA ARG A 169 -3.73 13.48 14.04
C ARG A 169 -4.87 13.17 15.02
N ASN A 170 -4.57 12.66 16.21
CA ASN A 170 -5.54 12.21 17.20
C ASN A 170 -6.57 11.22 16.61
N LEU A 171 -6.05 10.17 15.96
CA LEU A 171 -6.84 9.12 15.33
C LEU A 171 -7.25 8.06 16.35
N ASP A 172 -8.48 7.57 16.25
CA ASP A 172 -8.98 6.42 17.00
C ASP A 172 -8.72 5.16 16.17
N LEU A 173 -7.55 4.53 16.37
CA LEU A 173 -7.17 3.33 15.63
C LEU A 173 -8.14 2.16 15.85
N SER A 174 -8.78 2.09 17.02
CA SER A 174 -9.80 1.07 17.33
C SER A 174 -11.06 1.20 16.46
N LYS A 175 -11.22 2.33 15.77
CA LYS A 175 -12.27 2.60 14.80
C LYS A 175 -11.71 2.94 13.42
N SER A 176 -10.50 2.48 13.12
CA SER A 176 -9.86 2.70 11.83
C SER A 176 -9.71 1.39 11.06
N TRP A 177 -9.45 1.49 9.76
CA TRP A 177 -9.33 0.35 8.84
C TRP A 177 -7.93 0.23 8.30
N ALA A 178 -7.50 -1.00 8.00
CA ALA A 178 -6.25 -1.26 7.30
C ALA A 178 -6.47 -2.34 6.23
N TYR A 179 -5.92 -2.13 5.04
CA TYR A 179 -6.05 -2.99 3.87
C TYR A 179 -4.67 -3.43 3.38
N SER A 180 -4.44 -4.73 3.20
CA SER A 180 -3.18 -5.26 2.64
C SER A 180 -3.33 -6.67 2.02
N ASP A 181 -2.46 -7.00 1.07
CA ASP A 181 -2.31 -8.32 0.45
C ASP A 181 -1.22 -9.19 1.10
N SER A 182 -0.33 -8.60 1.89
CA SER A 182 0.92 -9.25 2.29
C SER A 182 0.94 -9.68 3.75
N VAL A 183 1.47 -10.88 4.01
CA VAL A 183 1.72 -11.37 5.38
C VAL A 183 2.67 -10.47 6.16
N SER A 184 3.54 -9.73 5.48
CA SER A 184 4.44 -8.76 6.13
C SER A 184 3.68 -7.69 6.90
N ASP A 185 2.45 -7.39 6.48
CA ASP A 185 1.68 -6.26 6.99
C ASP A 185 0.73 -6.67 8.12
N ILE A 186 0.84 -7.89 8.65
CA ILE A 186 0.12 -8.32 9.87
C ILE A 186 0.25 -7.30 11.01
N PRO A 187 1.43 -6.76 11.34
CA PRO A 187 1.53 -5.75 12.40
C PRO A 187 0.67 -4.50 12.11
N MET A 188 0.59 -4.07 10.85
CA MET A 188 -0.27 -2.96 10.44
C MET A 188 -1.76 -3.33 10.58
N LEU A 189 -2.16 -4.52 10.14
CA LEU A 189 -3.54 -5.00 10.27
C LEU A 189 -3.94 -5.15 11.75
N GLU A 190 -3.05 -5.63 12.62
CA GLU A 190 -3.29 -5.76 14.06
C GLU A 190 -3.38 -4.40 14.79
N SER A 191 -2.84 -3.33 14.21
CA SER A 191 -2.83 -2.00 14.84
C SER A 191 -4.19 -1.29 14.82
N VAL A 192 -5.16 -1.79 14.04
CA VAL A 192 -6.45 -1.14 13.82
C VAL A 192 -7.63 -2.02 14.28
N GLY A 193 -8.79 -1.40 14.48
CA GLY A 193 -10.02 -2.11 14.84
C GLY A 193 -10.64 -2.92 13.71
N PHE A 194 -10.39 -2.53 12.45
CA PHE A 194 -10.99 -3.14 11.27
C PHE A 194 -9.93 -3.57 10.23
N PRO A 195 -9.20 -4.67 10.49
CA PRO A 195 -8.29 -5.24 9.50
C PRO A 195 -9.05 -5.89 8.35
N VAL A 196 -8.57 -5.70 7.12
CA VAL A 196 -9.12 -6.31 5.92
C VAL A 196 -7.99 -6.82 5.04
N ALA A 197 -8.03 -8.12 4.72
CA ALA A 197 -7.12 -8.72 3.77
C ALA A 197 -7.66 -8.50 2.34
N VAL A 198 -6.81 -8.08 1.41
CA VAL A 198 -7.18 -7.82 0.00
C VAL A 198 -6.30 -8.68 -0.89
N ASN A 199 -6.88 -9.54 -1.71
CA ASN A 199 -6.14 -10.48 -2.57
C ASN A 199 -4.98 -11.19 -1.83
N PRO A 200 -5.20 -11.70 -0.60
CA PRO A 200 -4.10 -12.04 0.30
C PRO A 200 -3.21 -13.14 -0.25
N ASP A 201 -1.90 -12.99 -0.01
CA ASP A 201 -0.95 -14.07 -0.19
C ASP A 201 -1.34 -15.32 0.64
N ARG A 202 -0.72 -16.46 0.34
CA ARG A 202 -1.06 -17.73 0.99
C ARG A 202 -0.96 -17.68 2.53
N ASN A 203 0.01 -16.94 3.07
CA ASN A 203 0.22 -16.86 4.50
C ASN A 203 -0.73 -15.85 5.14
N LEU A 204 -0.95 -14.69 4.52
CA LEU A 204 -1.94 -13.72 5.00
C LEU A 204 -3.36 -14.31 4.96
N ARG A 205 -3.70 -15.08 3.92
CA ARG A 205 -5.00 -15.76 3.83
C ARG A 205 -5.22 -16.69 5.01
N ARG A 206 -4.21 -17.50 5.34
CA ARG A 206 -4.28 -18.41 6.50
C ARG A 206 -4.49 -17.65 7.80
N GLU A 207 -3.80 -16.53 7.98
CA GLU A 207 -3.95 -15.69 9.18
C GLU A 207 -5.32 -14.99 9.23
N ALA A 208 -5.80 -14.47 8.10
CA ALA A 208 -7.11 -13.87 7.99
C ALA A 208 -8.23 -14.87 8.31
N GLU A 209 -8.15 -16.10 7.78
CA GLU A 209 -9.09 -17.17 8.10
C GLU A 209 -9.04 -17.56 9.59
N LEU A 210 -7.84 -17.67 10.18
CA LEU A 210 -7.65 -18.00 11.60
C LEU A 210 -8.26 -16.93 12.53
N ARG A 211 -8.10 -15.66 12.14
CA ARG A 211 -8.48 -14.48 12.94
C ARG A 211 -9.87 -13.94 12.57
N GLU A 212 -10.54 -14.59 11.63
CA GLU A 212 -11.82 -14.17 11.05
C GLU A 212 -11.77 -12.75 10.47
N TRP A 213 -10.62 -12.36 9.93
CA TRP A 213 -10.49 -11.10 9.20
C TRP A 213 -11.21 -11.21 7.86
N PRO A 214 -11.98 -10.18 7.47
CA PRO A 214 -12.57 -10.08 6.15
C PRO A 214 -11.53 -10.21 5.05
N ILE A 215 -11.88 -10.97 4.00
CA ILE A 215 -11.07 -11.11 2.80
C ILE A 215 -11.87 -10.51 1.63
N LEU A 216 -11.25 -9.56 0.93
CA LEU A 216 -11.71 -9.03 -0.35
C LEU A 216 -10.90 -9.65 -1.48
N GLU A 217 -11.57 -10.03 -2.55
CA GLU A 217 -10.94 -10.46 -3.80
C GLU A 217 -11.29 -9.41 -4.86
N PHE A 218 -10.28 -8.73 -5.40
CA PHE A 218 -10.44 -7.77 -6.50
C PHE A 218 -9.93 -8.42 -7.78
N ASP A 219 -10.73 -8.37 -8.84
CA ASP A 219 -10.42 -9.02 -10.12
C ASP A 219 -10.56 -8.09 -11.34
N ASN A 220 -11.01 -6.84 -11.15
CA ASN A 220 -11.24 -5.88 -12.24
C ASN A 220 -10.23 -4.71 -12.24
N PRO A 221 -9.03 -4.86 -12.85
CA PRO A 221 -8.18 -3.72 -13.14
C PRO A 221 -8.81 -2.89 -14.27
N ILE A 222 -9.09 -1.62 -14.03
CA ILE A 222 -9.63 -0.71 -15.03
C ILE A 222 -8.76 0.54 -15.15
N ALA A 223 -8.77 1.20 -16.31
CA ALA A 223 -8.24 2.56 -16.40
C ALA A 223 -9.17 3.50 -15.61
N LEU A 224 -8.61 4.40 -14.80
CA LEU A 224 -9.38 5.34 -13.97
C LEU A 224 -10.42 6.16 -14.76
N GLY A 225 -10.18 6.39 -16.06
CA GLY A 225 -11.08 7.11 -16.97
C GLY A 225 -12.25 6.29 -17.53
N ASP A 226 -12.23 4.97 -17.42
CA ASP A 226 -13.22 4.05 -18.02
C ASP A 226 -14.24 3.53 -17.01
N ARG A 227 -14.38 4.17 -15.84
CA ARG A 227 -15.29 3.78 -14.76
C ARG A 227 -16.72 3.56 -15.29
N ILE A 228 -17.18 2.32 -15.26
CA ILE A 228 -18.59 1.95 -15.32
C ILE A 228 -19.00 1.62 -13.89
N HIS A 229 -19.99 2.31 -13.32
CA HIS A 229 -20.55 1.95 -12.02
C HIS A 229 -21.09 0.50 -12.06
N ILE A 230 -20.31 -0.45 -11.56
CA ILE A 230 -20.77 -1.82 -11.27
C ILE A 230 -21.43 -1.78 -9.87
N GLU A 231 -22.30 -2.75 -9.56
CA GLU A 231 -23.21 -2.70 -8.42
C GLU A 231 -22.50 -2.60 -7.04
N ARG A 232 -22.27 -1.34 -6.63
CA ARG A 232 -21.88 -0.75 -5.34
C ARG A 232 -22.35 -1.47 -4.06
N ASN A 233 -23.34 -2.36 -4.16
CA ASN A 233 -24.02 -2.96 -3.03
C ASN A 233 -23.20 -4.03 -2.28
N GLN A 234 -22.33 -4.80 -2.95
CA GLN A 234 -21.61 -5.90 -2.27
C GLN A 234 -20.49 -5.40 -1.37
N VAL A 235 -19.67 -4.45 -1.84
CA VAL A 235 -18.59 -3.82 -1.07
C VAL A 235 -19.16 -3.00 0.10
N ILE A 236 -20.24 -2.24 -0.14
CA ILE A 236 -20.97 -1.50 0.91
C ILE A 236 -21.50 -2.44 1.99
N ILE A 237 -22.18 -3.52 1.60
CA ILE A 237 -22.75 -4.46 2.58
C ILE A 237 -21.64 -5.04 3.45
N LEU A 238 -20.49 -5.41 2.89
CA LEU A 238 -19.40 -6.01 3.63
C LEU A 238 -18.75 -5.02 4.62
N ILE A 239 -18.40 -3.80 4.19
CA ILE A 239 -17.80 -2.77 5.07
C ILE A 239 -18.79 -2.34 6.17
N LEU A 240 -20.07 -2.17 5.85
CA LEU A 240 -21.09 -1.83 6.84
C LEU A 240 -21.39 -2.98 7.80
N SER A 241 -21.43 -4.23 7.32
CA SER A 241 -21.68 -5.38 8.19
C SER A 241 -20.50 -5.69 9.11
N ILE A 242 -19.25 -5.49 8.69
CA ILE A 242 -18.06 -5.53 9.56
C ILE A 242 -18.19 -4.50 10.69
N SER A 243 -18.56 -3.27 10.35
CA SER A 243 -18.76 -2.18 11.31
C SER A 243 -19.90 -2.49 12.30
N ALA A 244 -21.01 -3.06 11.82
CA ALA A 244 -22.18 -3.40 12.61
C ALA A 244 -21.97 -4.63 13.52
N PHE A 245 -21.28 -5.68 13.05
CA PHE A 245 -21.01 -6.89 13.85
C PHE A 245 -20.11 -6.59 15.04
N ILE A 246 -19.07 -5.77 14.84
CA ILE A 246 -18.15 -5.38 15.93
C ILE A 246 -18.83 -4.41 16.89
N GLY A 247 -19.64 -3.47 16.39
CA GLY A 247 -20.47 -2.60 17.22
C GLY A 247 -21.41 -3.38 18.14
N LEU A 248 -22.03 -4.45 17.64
CA LEU A 248 -22.88 -5.34 18.43
C LEU A 248 -22.09 -6.17 19.44
N GLY A 249 -20.90 -6.67 19.07
CA GLY A 249 -20.01 -7.40 19.98
C GLY A 249 -19.52 -6.56 21.15
N LEU A 250 -19.15 -5.30 20.90
CA LEU A 250 -18.78 -4.34 21.96
C LEU A 250 -19.97 -3.98 22.86
N LEU A 251 -21.18 -3.86 22.30
CA LEU A 251 -22.40 -3.59 23.06
C LEU A 251 -22.75 -4.75 23.99
N ILE A 252 -22.70 -5.99 23.48
CA ILE A 252 -22.93 -7.22 24.25
C ILE A 252 -21.89 -7.32 25.37
N ARG A 253 -20.61 -7.09 25.09
CA ARG A 253 -19.55 -7.14 26.11
C ARG A 253 -19.72 -6.06 27.20
N LYS A 254 -20.24 -4.89 26.85
CA LYS A 254 -20.59 -3.81 27.80
C LYS A 254 -21.85 -4.11 28.62
N MET A 255 -22.82 -4.84 28.05
CA MET A 255 -24.03 -5.27 28.74
C MET A 255 -23.76 -6.42 29.72
N PHE A 256 -22.92 -7.39 29.36
CA PHE A 256 -22.60 -8.55 30.19
C PHE A 256 -21.33 -8.40 31.06
N GLY A 257 -20.54 -7.34 30.85
CA GLY A 257 -19.36 -7.02 31.66
C GLY A 257 -19.63 -6.18 32.92
N ARG A 258 -20.90 -5.83 33.20
CA ARG A 258 -21.28 -4.92 34.29
C ARG A 258 -21.65 -5.62 35.60
N ASP A 259 -21.68 -6.96 35.62
CA ASP A 259 -22.05 -7.78 36.80
C ASP A 259 -20.86 -8.36 37.58
N LYS A 260 -19.67 -7.74 37.47
CA LYS A 260 -18.54 -8.06 38.35
C LYS A 260 -17.92 -6.79 38.90
N ASN A 261 -18.55 -6.23 39.92
CA ASN A 261 -17.93 -5.48 41.02
C ASN A 261 -18.86 -5.51 42.22
#